data_AF-A0A1B9S2J1-F1
#
_entry.id   AF-A0A1B9S2J1-F1
#
_cell.length_a   1.000
_cell.length_b   1.000
_cell.length_c   1.000
_cell.angle_alpha   90.00
_cell.angle_beta   90.00
_cell.angle_gamma   90.00
#
_symmetry.space_group_name_H-M   'P 1'
#
loop_
_entity.id
_entity.type
_entity.pdbx_description
1 polymer ?
#
loop_
_entity_poly.entity_id
_entity_poly.type
_entity_poly.pdbx_seq_one_letter_code
_entity_poly.pdbx_strand_id
1 'polypeptide(L)' 'MTDPQEMIQWLDRRISSAMTWLDDHGKGSKKPRPDHEIETKEYDIARFEEIKAAYLKALAKRDAA' A
#
# COMPACT_ATOMS: atom_id res chain seq x y z
N MET A 1 16.57 -3.46 -12.93
CA MET A 1 15.88 -3.52 -11.63
C MET A 1 15.33 -2.12 -11.37
N THR A 2 14.05 -1.96 -11.04
CA THR A 2 13.47 -0.63 -10.75
C THR A 2 14.23 0.04 -9.61
N ASP A 3 14.44 1.35 -9.69
CA ASP A 3 15.12 2.08 -8.62
C ASP A 3 14.32 1.94 -7.30
N PRO A 4 14.99 1.69 -6.15
CA PRO A 4 14.30 1.55 -4.86
C PRO A 4 13.39 2.73 -4.51
N GLN A 5 13.75 3.95 -4.89
CA GLN A 5 12.96 5.15 -4.62
C GLN A 5 11.76 5.26 -5.58
N GLU A 6 11.93 4.88 -6.84
CA GLU A 6 10.80 4.71 -7.77
C GLU A 6 9.80 3.67 -7.26
N MET A 7 10.28 2.55 -6.70
CA MET A 7 9.42 1.52 -6.13
C MET A 7 8.64 2.04 -4.91
N ILE A 8 9.28 2.79 -4.02
CA ILE A 8 8.61 3.41 -2.86
C ILE A 8 7.49 4.35 -3.34
N GLN A 9 7.75 5.21 -4.33
CA GLN A 9 6.73 6.11 -4.87
C GLN A 9 5.59 5.35 -5.54
N TRP A 10 5.87 4.23 -6.20
CA TRP A 10 4.83 3.38 -6.75
C TRP A 10 3.97 2.75 -5.65
N LEU A 11 4.58 2.23 -4.58
CA LEU A 11 3.88 1.67 -3.42
C LEU A 11 2.99 2.72 -2.74
N ASP A 12 3.49 3.95 -2.57
CA ASP A 12 2.71 5.05 -1.99
C ASP A 12 1.44 5.34 -2.78
N ARG A 13 1.53 5.38 -4.12
CA ARG A 13 0.36 5.57 -4.98
C ARG A 13 -0.62 4.41 -4.88
N ARG A 14 -0.13 3.16 -4.77
CA ARG A 14 -0.99 1.97 -4.61
C ARG A 14 -1.72 1.95 -3.28
N ILE A 15 -1.03 2.28 -2.19
CA ILE A 15 -1.62 2.40 -0.84
C ILE A 15 -2.69 3.49 -0.85
N SER A 16 -2.36 4.70 -1.32
CA SER A 16 -3.31 5.80 -1.39
C SER A 16 -4.54 5.47 -2.25
N SER A 17 -4.36 4.79 -3.38
CA SER A 17 -5.47 4.35 -4.22
C SER A 17 -6.37 3.32 -3.52
N ALA A 18 -5.79 2.36 -2.79
CA ALA A 18 -6.57 1.36 -2.06
C ALA A 18 -7.31 1.97 -0.86
N MET A 19 -6.68 2.91 -0.14
CA MET A 19 -7.32 3.66 0.94
C MET A 19 -8.49 4.51 0.43
N THR A 20 -8.31 5.22 -0.68
CA THR A 20 -9.39 6.00 -1.31
C THR A 20 -10.56 5.09 -1.70
N TRP A 21 -10.27 3.94 -2.31
CA TRP A 21 -11.31 2.97 -2.64
C TRP A 21 -12.07 2.48 -1.39
N LEU A 22 -11.38 2.23 -0.28
CA LEU A 22 -12.03 1.81 0.98
C LEU A 22 -12.86 2.92 1.63
N ASP A 23 -12.47 4.18 1.47
CA ASP A 23 -13.29 5.32 1.92
C ASP A 23 -14.61 5.39 1.15
N ASP A 24 -14.54 5.24 -0.18
CA ASP A 24 -15.71 5.30 -1.06
C ASP A 24 -16.61 4.05 -0.97
N HIS A 25 -16.02 2.88 -0.70
CA HIS A 25 -16.65 1.58 -0.94
C HIS A 25 -16.55 0.57 0.22
N GLY A 26 -15.85 0.91 1.30
CA GLY A 26 -15.63 0.04 2.44
C GLY A 26 -16.88 -0.18 3.30
N LYS A 27 -16.70 -0.89 4.42
CA LYS A 27 -17.77 -1.34 5.33
C LYS A 27 -18.64 -0.18 5.86
N GLY A 28 -18.07 1.02 5.99
CA GLY A 28 -18.77 2.23 6.45
C GLY A 28 -19.47 3.04 5.36
N SER A 29 -19.32 2.67 4.08
CA SER A 29 -19.89 3.43 2.97
C SER A 29 -21.41 3.23 2.84
N LYS A 30 -22.09 4.14 2.13
CA LYS A 30 -23.55 4.06 1.89
C LYS A 30 -23.97 2.78 1.14
N LYS A 31 -23.08 2.23 0.32
CA LYS A 31 -23.26 0.98 -0.43
C LYS A 31 -21.94 0.19 -0.42
N PRO A 32 -21.68 -0.57 0.65
CA PRO A 32 -20.46 -1.36 0.77
C PRO A 32 -20.33 -2.35 -0.38
N ARG A 33 -19.11 -2.52 -0.88
CA ARG A 33 -18.78 -3.62 -1.78
C ARG A 33 -18.74 -4.94 -1.01
N PRO A 34 -18.79 -6.10 -1.70
CA PRO A 34 -18.70 -7.40 -1.05
C PRO A 34 -17.46 -7.52 -0.15
N ASP A 35 -17.60 -8.24 0.97
CA ASP A 35 -16.52 -8.37 1.98
C ASP A 35 -15.21 -8.84 1.38
N HIS A 36 -15.22 -9.81 0.46
CA HIS A 36 -14.00 -10.31 -0.18
C HIS A 36 -13.24 -9.23 -0.99
N GLU A 37 -13.94 -8.24 -1.56
CA GLU A 37 -13.29 -7.11 -2.25
C GLU A 37 -12.65 -6.15 -1.24
N ILE A 38 -13.34 -5.89 -0.13
CA ILE A 38 -12.86 -5.04 0.96
C ILE A 38 -11.64 -5.69 1.63
N GLU A 39 -11.73 -6.97 2.00
CA GLU A 39 -10.64 -7.75 2.57
C GLU A 39 -9.41 -7.78 1.66
N THR A 40 -9.62 -7.90 0.34
CA THR A 40 -8.53 -7.81 -0.64
C THR A 40 -7.82 -6.45 -0.56
N LYS A 41 -8.57 -5.35 -0.40
CA LYS A 41 -7.99 -3.99 -0.32
C LYS A 41 -7.29 -3.74 1.02
N GLU A 42 -7.86 -4.23 2.12
CA GLU A 42 -7.22 -4.21 3.45
C GLU A 42 -5.90 -5.01 3.43
N TYR A 43 -5.90 -6.19 2.81
CA TYR A 43 -4.71 -7.01 2.61
C TYR A 43 -3.67 -6.33 1.71
N ASP A 44 -4.09 -5.76 0.58
CA ASP A 44 -3.22 -5.03 -0.35
C ASP A 44 -2.46 -3.91 0.39
N ILE A 45 -3.17 -3.10 1.19
CA ILE A 45 -2.56 -2.01 1.97
C ILE A 45 -1.50 -2.56 2.93
N ALA A 46 -1.87 -3.52 3.78
CA ALA A 46 -0.96 -4.10 4.75
C ALA A 46 0.29 -4.68 4.07
N ARG A 47 0.10 -5.36 2.93
CA ARG A 47 1.21 -5.95 2.17
C ARG A 47 2.10 -4.89 1.53
N PHE A 48 1.53 -3.83 0.96
CA PHE A 48 2.32 -2.76 0.36
C PHE A 48 3.10 -1.96 1.40
N GLU A 49 2.53 -1.73 2.60
CA GLU A 49 3.24 -1.09 3.70
C GLU A 49 4.44 -1.92 4.17
N GLU A 50 4.29 -3.23 4.29
CA GLU A 50 5.39 -4.13 4.65
C GLU A 50 6.53 -4.07 3.62
N ILE A 51 6.19 -4.14 2.33
CA ILE A 51 7.18 -4.06 1.25
C ILE A 51 7.86 -2.68 1.27
N LYS A 52 7.11 -1.60 1.42
CA LYS A 52 7.66 -0.24 1.51
C LYS A 52 8.65 -0.12 2.67
N ALA A 53 8.32 -0.66 3.84
CA ALA A 53 9.21 -0.68 4.99
C ALA A 53 10.52 -1.43 4.72
N ALA A 54 10.46 -2.54 3.97
CA ALA A 54 11.66 -3.27 3.57
C ALA A 54 12.57 -2.45 2.64
N TYR A 55 11.99 -1.73 1.66
CA TYR A 55 12.74 -0.83 0.78
C TYR A 55 13.39 0.33 1.56
N LEU A 56 12.64 0.97 2.45
CA LEU A 56 13.17 2.05 3.30
C LEU A 56 14.32 1.56 4.18
N LYS A 57 14.19 0.37 4.78
CA LYS A 57 15.27 -0.25 5.56
C LYS A 57 16.51 -0.54 4.72
N ALA A 58 16.33 -1.02 3.48
CA ALA A 58 17.44 -1.28 2.57
C ALA A 58 18.19 0.01 2.17
N LEU A 59 17.45 1.09 1.90
CA LEU A 59 18.04 2.40 1.62
C LEU A 59 18.81 2.96 2.82
N ALA A 60 18.21 2.94 4.01
CA ALA A 60 18.87 3.40 5.23
C ALA A 60 20.17 2.63 5.52
N LYS A 61 20.21 1.32 5.25
CA LYS A 61 21.43 0.52 5.38
C LYS A 61 22.50 0.91 4.36
N ARG A 62 22.09 1.25 3.13
CA ARG A 62 23.02 1.70 2.08
C ARG A 62 23.65 3.05 2.43
N ASP A 63 22.86 3.97 2.97
CA ASP A 63 23.34 5.32 3.29
C ASP A 63 24.23 5.34 4.56
N ALA A 64 24.15 4.30 5.40
CA ALA A 64 24.97 4.12 6.60
C ALA A 64 26.29 3.36 6.36
N ALA A 65 26.56 2.92 5.12
CA ALA A 65 27.76 2.17 4.72
C ALA A 65 28.74 3.05 3.96
#